data_AF-A0A842WAX9-F1
#
_entry.id   AF-A0A842WAX9-F1
#
_cell.length_a   1.000
_cell.length_b   1.000
_cell.length_c   1.000
_cell.angle_alpha   90.00
_cell.angle_beta   90.00
_cell.angle_gamma   90.00
#
_symmetry.space_group_name_H-M   'P 1'
#
loop_
_entity.id
_entity.type
_entity.pdbx_description
1 polymer ?
#
loop_
_entity_poly.entity_id
_entity_poly.type
_entity_poly.pdbx_seq_one_letter_code
_entity_poly.pdbx_strand_id
1 'polypeptide(L)'
;MSTNRKLVKIFRDMALMYELKEVEWKPRAYREAAYGLEGLSNDVKEIYEKKGEKGLKEIPGVGESIADHIVEYIKNKKIKKFEKLRKKYPKEITELVDLEGLGPKKVKKLVK
;
A
#
# COMPACT_ATOMS: atom_id res chain seq x y z
N MET A 1 13.99 4.70 -8.90
CA MET A 1 13.15 4.33 -7.73
C MET A 1 12.57 2.94 -8.00
N SER A 2 12.89 1.94 -7.18
CA SER A 2 12.47 0.55 -7.38
C SER A 2 10.94 0.38 -7.30
N THR A 3 10.41 -0.69 -7.89
CA THR A 3 8.97 -1.02 -7.82
C THR A 3 8.55 -1.20 -6.37
N ASN A 4 9.42 -1.79 -5.54
CA ASN A 4 9.20 -2.03 -4.11
C ASN A 4 8.91 -0.71 -3.40
N ARG A 5 9.80 0.29 -3.53
CA ARG A 5 9.61 1.59 -2.86
C ARG A 5 8.29 2.27 -3.26
N LYS A 6 7.87 2.12 -4.52
CA LYS A 6 6.59 2.69 -4.98
C LYS A 6 5.40 1.95 -4.38
N LEU A 7 5.42 0.62 -4.36
CA LEU A 7 4.37 -0.19 -3.74
C LEU A 7 4.29 0.00 -2.22
N VAL A 8 5.43 0.10 -1.54
CA VAL A 8 5.51 0.41 -0.10
C VAL A 8 4.78 1.72 0.18
N LYS A 9 5.07 2.78 -0.59
CA LYS A 9 4.38 4.07 -0.43
C LYS A 9 2.87 3.93 -0.66
N ILE A 10 2.47 3.31 -1.76
CA ILE A 10 1.04 3.12 -2.09
C ILE A 10 0.32 2.33 -0.99
N PHE A 11 0.91 1.26 -0.47
CA PHE A 11 0.28 0.45 0.56
C PHE A 11 0.22 1.16 1.91
N ARG A 12 1.23 1.95 2.29
CA ARG A 12 1.16 2.83 3.47
C ARG A 12 0.04 3.87 3.32
N ASP A 13 -0.07 4.52 2.16
CA ASP A 13 -1.15 5.46 1.87
C ASP A 13 -2.53 4.78 1.94
N MET A 14 -2.67 3.57 1.36
CA MET A 14 -3.90 2.80 1.44
C MET A 14 -4.25 2.43 2.88
N ALA A 15 -3.27 2.04 3.70
CA ALA A 15 -3.49 1.71 5.10
C ALA A 15 -4.04 2.92 5.87
N LEU A 16 -3.41 4.07 5.70
CA LEU A 16 -3.85 5.35 6.26
C LEU A 16 -5.27 5.71 5.82
N MET A 17 -5.56 5.64 4.52
CA MET A 17 -6.91 5.91 4.00
C MET A 17 -7.96 4.96 4.57
N TYR A 18 -7.65 3.67 4.72
CA TYR A 18 -8.56 2.72 5.34
C TYR A 18 -8.75 2.95 6.84
N GLU A 19 -7.74 3.45 7.54
CA GLU A 19 -7.82 3.81 8.95
C GLU A 19 -8.69 5.06 9.15
N LEU A 20 -8.56 6.07 8.28
CA LEU A 20 -9.46 7.22 8.24
C LEU A 20 -10.92 6.81 7.96
N LYS A 21 -11.12 5.73 7.20
CA LYS A 21 -12.43 5.10 6.93
C LYS A 21 -12.94 4.20 8.06
N GLU A 22 -12.20 4.04 9.16
CA GLU A 22 -12.57 3.17 10.28
C GLU A 22 -12.77 1.70 9.89
N VAL A 23 -12.01 1.22 8.90
CA VAL A 23 -11.98 -0.21 8.60
C VAL A 23 -10.97 -0.88 9.52
N GLU A 24 -11.39 -1.86 10.32
CA GLU A 24 -10.53 -2.47 11.34
C GLU A 24 -9.36 -3.28 10.79
N TRP A 25 -9.61 -4.19 9.84
CA TRP A 25 -8.61 -5.18 9.43
C TRP A 25 -7.73 -4.76 8.25
N LYS A 26 -8.25 -3.93 7.34
CA LYS A 26 -7.53 -3.53 6.11
C LYS A 26 -6.25 -2.74 6.37
N PRO A 27 -6.23 -1.73 7.26
CA PRO A 27 -5.01 -0.96 7.53
C PRO A 27 -3.84 -1.85 7.95
N ARG A 28 -4.11 -2.86 8.79
CA ARG A 28 -3.09 -3.82 9.22
C ARG A 28 -2.53 -4.63 8.05
N ALA A 29 -3.40 -5.20 7.22
CA ALA A 29 -2.96 -6.00 6.07
C ALA A 29 -2.07 -5.20 5.09
N TYR A 30 -2.44 -3.95 4.77
CA TYR A 30 -1.61 -3.11 3.90
C TYR A 30 -0.28 -2.69 4.56
N ARG A 31 -0.25 -2.49 5.88
CA ARG A 31 1.00 -2.23 6.62
C ARG A 31 1.93 -3.44 6.61
N GLU A 32 1.40 -4.62 6.88
CA GLU A 32 2.18 -5.87 6.87
C GLU A 32 2.75 -6.16 5.47
N ALA A 33 1.96 -5.97 4.41
CA ALA A 33 2.46 -6.08 3.05
C ALA A 33 3.54 -5.04 2.69
N ALA A 34 3.37 -3.79 3.14
CA ALA A 34 4.39 -2.77 2.94
C ALA A 34 5.71 -3.15 3.64
N TYR A 35 5.63 -3.69 4.86
CA TYR A 35 6.80 -4.18 5.59
C TYR A 35 7.48 -5.36 4.86
N GLY A 36 6.69 -6.34 4.39
CA GLY A 36 7.22 -7.46 3.61
C GLY A 36 7.96 -7.00 2.35
N LEU A 37 7.41 -6.02 1.62
CA LEU A 37 8.02 -5.45 0.42
C LEU A 37 9.29 -4.62 0.69
N GLU A 38 9.36 -3.97 1.85
CA GLU A 38 10.52 -3.17 2.26
C GLU A 38 11.71 -4.07 2.65
N GLY A 39 11.43 -5.24 3.22
CA GLY A 39 12.44 -6.24 3.57
C GLY A 39 12.97 -7.08 2.39
N LEU A 40 12.45 -6.89 1.17
CA LEU A 40 12.94 -7.63 0.01
C LEU A 40 14.28 -7.09 -0.49
N SER A 41 15.26 -7.99 -0.65
CA SER A 41 16.56 -7.68 -1.27
C SER A 41 16.45 -7.44 -2.79
N ASN A 42 15.53 -8.12 -3.46
CA ASN A 42 15.31 -8.03 -4.91
C ASN A 42 14.05 -7.23 -5.26
N ASP A 43 13.93 -6.75 -6.50
CA ASP A 43 12.70 -6.09 -6.93
C ASP A 43 11.55 -7.12 -7.01
N VAL A 44 10.39 -6.76 -6.49
CA VAL A 44 9.20 -7.61 -6.48
C VAL A 44 8.77 -8.02 -7.90
N LYS A 45 9.12 -7.21 -8.91
CA LYS A 45 8.93 -7.55 -10.31
C LYS A 45 9.71 -8.81 -10.71
N GLU A 46 10.94 -8.98 -10.21
CA GLU A 46 11.74 -10.19 -10.48
C GLU A 46 11.10 -11.43 -9.86
N ILE A 47 10.53 -11.31 -8.66
CA ILE A 47 9.80 -12.41 -8.00
C ILE A 47 8.59 -12.79 -8.85
N TYR A 48 7.84 -11.80 -9.32
CA TYR A 48 6.70 -12.03 -10.21
C TYR A 48 7.10 -12.67 -11.54
N GLU A 49 8.21 -12.24 -12.15
CA GLU A 49 8.69 -12.80 -13.42
C GLU A 49 9.16 -14.26 -13.27
N LYS A 50 9.77 -14.62 -12.13
CA LYS A 50 10.28 -15.97 -11.88
C LYS A 50 9.22 -16.96 -11.40
N LYS A 51 8.31 -16.51 -10.53
CA LYS A 51 7.38 -17.39 -9.79
C LYS A 51 5.91 -17.05 -9.99
N GLY A 52 5.62 -16.01 -10.78
CA GLY A 52 4.26 -15.51 -10.96
C GLY A 52 3.65 -15.00 -9.66
N GLU A 53 2.31 -15.00 -9.61
CA GLU A 53 1.54 -14.54 -8.45
C GLU A 53 1.79 -15.40 -7.20
N LYS A 54 2.07 -16.70 -7.38
CA LYS A 54 2.38 -17.60 -6.26
C LYS A 54 3.58 -17.13 -5.47
N GLY A 55 4.64 -16.68 -6.15
CA GLY A 55 5.82 -16.12 -5.49
C GLY A 55 5.56 -14.83 -4.73
N LEU A 56 4.57 -14.04 -5.16
CA LEU A 56 4.16 -12.84 -4.42
C LEU A 56 3.49 -13.20 -3.10
N LYS A 57 2.68 -14.27 -3.08
CA LYS A 57 2.01 -14.77 -1.87
C LYS A 57 2.98 -15.40 -0.85
N GLU A 58 4.22 -15.68 -1.24
CA GLU A 58 5.29 -16.12 -0.31
C GLU A 58 5.85 -14.94 0.51
N ILE A 59 5.59 -13.70 0.10
CA ILE A 59 6.09 -12.51 0.81
C ILE A 59 5.27 -12.33 2.10
N PRO A 60 5.92 -12.17 3.27
CA PRO A 60 5.21 -11.95 4.53
C PRO A 60 4.23 -10.76 4.45
N GLY A 61 2.99 -10.98 4.88
CA GLY A 61 1.93 -9.98 4.83
C GLY A 61 1.26 -9.80 3.45
N VAL A 62 1.70 -10.51 2.40
CA VAL A 62 1.08 -10.46 1.07
C VAL A 62 0.09 -11.61 0.90
N GLY A 63 -1.20 -11.33 1.13
CA GLY A 63 -2.30 -12.24 0.78
C GLY A 63 -2.77 -12.10 -0.66
N GLU A 64 -3.83 -12.82 -1.02
CA GLU A 64 -4.38 -12.87 -2.39
C GLU A 64 -4.71 -11.50 -2.97
N SER A 65 -5.55 -10.72 -2.29
CA SER A 65 -5.93 -9.37 -2.76
C SER A 65 -4.73 -8.43 -2.88
N ILE A 66 -3.68 -8.63 -2.08
CA ILE A 66 -2.49 -7.77 -2.11
C ILE A 66 -1.60 -8.19 -3.28
N ALA A 67 -1.43 -9.49 -3.51
CA ALA A 67 -0.76 -10.02 -4.69
C ALA A 67 -1.42 -9.49 -5.97
N ASP A 68 -2.75 -9.49 -6.05
CA ASP A 68 -3.49 -8.91 -7.18
C ASP A 68 -3.16 -7.44 -7.41
N HIS A 69 -3.11 -6.63 -6.34
CA HIS A 69 -2.73 -5.23 -6.45
C HIS A 69 -1.27 -5.05 -6.90
N ILE A 70 -0.35 -5.91 -6.43
CA ILE A 70 1.05 -5.90 -6.89
C ILE A 70 1.11 -6.21 -8.38
N VAL A 71 0.40 -7.25 -8.85
CA VAL A 71 0.33 -7.61 -10.27
C VAL A 71 -0.27 -6.48 -11.10
N GLU A 72 -1.36 -5.86 -10.62
CA GLU A 72 -2.00 -4.72 -11.28
C GLU A 72 -1.02 -3.56 -11.42
N TYR A 73 -0.23 -3.28 -10.37
CA TYR A 73 0.78 -2.24 -10.38
C TYR A 73 1.94 -2.57 -11.32
N ILE A 74 2.41 -3.82 -11.35
CA ILE A 74 3.49 -4.24 -12.24
C ILE A 74 3.08 -4.05 -13.70
N LYS A 75 1.84 -4.47 -14.05
CA LYS A 75 1.30 -4.43 -15.42
C LYS A 75 0.87 -3.03 -15.86
N ASN A 76 0.14 -2.32 -15.01
CA ASN A 76 -0.55 -1.08 -15.40
C ASN A 76 0.05 0.18 -14.75
N LYS A 77 1.04 0.04 -13.87
CA LYS A 77 1.58 1.12 -13.01
C LYS A 77 0.53 1.80 -12.14
N LYS A 78 -0.63 1.16 -11.97
CA LYS A 78 -1.80 1.68 -11.26
C LYS A 78 -2.49 0.56 -10.49
N ILE A 79 -3.11 0.93 -9.38
CA ILE A 79 -3.98 0.05 -8.60
C ILE A 79 -5.36 0.70 -8.57
N LYS A 80 -6.36 0.10 -9.21
CA LYS A 80 -7.73 0.67 -9.30
C LYS A 80 -8.29 1.00 -7.92
N LYS A 81 -8.02 0.15 -6.92
CA LYS A 81 -8.50 0.38 -5.55
C LYS A 81 -7.85 1.61 -4.92
N PHE A 82 -6.57 1.83 -5.15
CA PHE A 82 -5.86 3.02 -4.68
C PHE A 82 -6.38 4.28 -5.34
N GLU A 83 -6.58 4.28 -6.66
CA GLU A 83 -7.14 5.45 -7.37
C GLU A 83 -8.55 5.80 -6.85
N LYS A 84 -9.39 4.79 -6.56
CA LYS A 84 -10.70 5.02 -5.94
C LYS A 84 -10.59 5.61 -4.54
N LEU A 85 -9.62 5.20 -3.73
CA LEU A 85 -9.40 5.75 -2.39
C LEU A 85 -8.87 7.19 -2.47
N ARG A 86 -7.93 7.48 -3.37
CA ARG A 86 -7.39 8.83 -3.60
C ARG A 86 -8.45 9.85 -4.01
N LYS A 87 -9.50 9.44 -4.73
CA LYS A 87 -10.63 10.32 -5.05
C LYS A 87 -11.42 10.75 -3.81
N LYS A 88 -11.46 9.91 -2.77
CA LYS A 88 -12.18 10.18 -1.52
C LYS A 88 -11.28 10.85 -0.47
N TYR A 89 -9.97 10.60 -0.53
CA TYR A 89 -8.95 11.15 0.35
C TYR A 89 -7.84 11.76 -0.52
N PRO A 90 -7.98 13.05 -0.90
CA PRO A 90 -7.01 13.75 -1.73
C PRO A 90 -5.59 13.71 -1.16
N LYS A 91 -4.62 13.93 -2.06
CA LYS A 91 -3.19 13.77 -1.77
C LYS A 91 -2.74 14.72 -0.66
N GLU A 92 -3.34 15.91 -0.57
CA GLU A 92 -3.06 16.88 0.48
C GLU A 92 -3.26 16.30 1.89
N ILE A 93 -4.32 15.50 2.09
CA ILE A 93 -4.60 14.87 3.39
C ILE A 93 -3.51 13.85 3.74
N THR A 94 -3.10 13.03 2.76
CA THR A 94 -2.06 12.02 2.99
C THR A 94 -0.67 12.61 3.13
N GLU A 95 -0.36 13.71 2.42
CA GLU A 95 0.92 14.42 2.52
C GLU A 95 1.05 15.18 3.83
N LEU A 96 -0.04 15.72 4.39
CA LEU A 96 -0.07 16.30 5.74
C LEU A 96 0.31 15.26 6.82
N VAL A 97 -0.19 14.02 6.69
CA VAL A 97 0.12 12.92 7.62
C VAL A 97 1.62 12.58 7.58
N ASP A 98 2.18 12.52 6.36
CA ASP A 98 3.57 12.12 6.12
C ASP A 98 4.56 13.24 6.50
N LEU A 99 4.22 14.51 6.21
CA LEU A 99 5.06 15.69 6.49
C LEU A 99 5.16 16.02 7.98
N GLU A 100 4.06 15.92 8.72
CA GLU A 100 4.04 16.30 10.14
C GLU A 100 4.33 15.11 11.08
N GLY A 101 4.59 13.91 10.54
CA GLY A 101 4.71 12.69 11.35
C GLY A 101 3.45 12.40 12.18
N LEU A 102 2.31 12.96 11.77
CA LEU A 102 1.06 12.87 12.50
C LEU A 102 0.43 11.53 12.20
N GLY A 103 0.32 10.66 13.20
CA GLY A 103 -0.40 9.41 13.05
C GLY A 103 -1.85 9.62 12.54
N PRO A 104 -2.42 8.65 11.80
CA PRO A 104 -3.76 8.69 11.19
C PRO A 104 -4.86 9.28 12.08
N LYS A 105 -4.83 8.94 13.37
CA LYS A 105 -5.80 9.39 14.39
C LYS A 105 -5.78 10.90 14.64
N LYS A 106 -4.60 11.54 14.54
CA LYS A 106 -4.47 12.99 14.73
C LYS A 106 -4.99 13.75 13.51
N VAL A 107 -4.69 13.26 12.31
CA VAL A 107 -5.15 13.89 11.06
C VAL A 107 -6.67 13.84 10.95
N LYS A 108 -7.31 12.72 11.31
CA LYS A 108 -8.79 12.63 11.32
C LYS A 108 -9.48 13.73 12.14
N LYS A 109 -8.85 14.21 13.21
CA LYS A 109 -9.38 15.32 14.02
C LYS A 109 -9.25 16.69 13.36
N LEU A 110 -8.31 16.86 12.43
CA LEU A 110 -8.06 18.11 11.71
C LEU A 110 -8.92 18.26 10.45
N VAL A 111 -9.31 17.14 9.83
CA VAL A 111 -10.16 17.12 8.62
C VAL A 111 -11.67 16.99 8.96
N LYS A 112 -12.07 17.36 10.18
CA LYS A 112 -13.48 17.34 10.60
C LYS A 112 -14.11 18.72 10.50
#